data_AF-A5KM95-F1
#
_entry.id   AF-A5KM95-F1
#
_cell.length_a   1.000
_cell.length_b   1.000
_cell.length_c   1.000
_cell.angle_alpha   90.00
_cell.angle_beta   90.00
_cell.angle_gamma   90.00
#
_symmetry.space_group_name_H-M   'P 1'
#
loop_
_entity.id
_entity.type
_entity.pdbx_description
1 polymer ?
#
loop_
_entity_poly.entity_id
_entity_poly.type
_entity_poly.pdbx_seq_one_letter_code
_entity_poly.pdbx_strand_id
1 'polypeptide(L)'
;MLEDCGLKSSTSKLTIKEANPRYKDCFDSQVIGSNPKQGTVVKIGSTVCLRYIPDEVIIESQKIFDELQRNKKESKERTRENLSVVAKRTKQSVTKIFKRNNKEKIIGEDMPNE
;
A
#
# COMPACT_ATOMS: atom_id res chain seq x y z
N MET A 1 -8.59 9.32 -37.10
CA MET A 1 -8.30 7.88 -36.86
C MET A 1 -6.96 7.53 -37.48
N LEU A 2 -6.34 6.38 -37.15
CA LEU A 2 -5.02 6.01 -37.70
C LEU A 2 -5.05 5.86 -39.22
N GLU A 3 -6.17 5.39 -39.77
CA GLU A 3 -6.36 5.22 -41.21
C GLU A 3 -6.30 6.55 -41.96
N ASP A 4 -6.76 7.66 -41.36
CA ASP A 4 -6.73 9.00 -41.96
C ASP A 4 -5.29 9.51 -42.17
N CYS A 5 -4.35 9.01 -41.38
CA CYS A 5 -2.92 9.28 -41.51
C CYS A 5 -2.21 8.28 -42.44
N GLY A 6 -2.96 7.39 -43.10
CA GLY A 6 -2.43 6.30 -43.92
C GLY A 6 -1.67 5.25 -43.11
N LEU A 7 -1.96 5.10 -41.82
CA LEU A 7 -1.34 4.11 -40.95
C LEU A 7 -2.25 2.88 -40.80
N LYS A 8 -1.62 1.71 -40.66
CA LYS A 8 -2.32 0.47 -40.35
C LYS A 8 -2.40 0.27 -38.84
N SER A 9 -3.48 -0.32 -38.35
CA SER A 9 -3.61 -0.70 -36.95
C SER A 9 -3.52 -2.23 -36.81
N SER A 10 -2.89 -2.68 -35.73
CA SER A 10 -2.90 -4.07 -35.27
C SER A 10 -3.25 -4.05 -33.80
N THR A 11 -4.02 -5.02 -33.31
CA THR A 11 -4.48 -5.03 -31.92
C THR A 11 -3.93 -6.22 -31.17
N SER A 12 -3.49 -6.01 -29.93
CA SER A 12 -2.94 -7.03 -29.04
C SER A 12 -3.67 -7.01 -27.70
N LYS A 13 -4.13 -8.18 -27.26
CA LYS A 13 -4.81 -8.38 -25.97
C LYS A 13 -3.80 -8.39 -24.83
N LEU A 14 -4.11 -7.67 -23.76
CA LEU A 14 -3.44 -7.85 -22.48
C LEU A 14 -3.85 -9.20 -21.89
N THR A 15 -2.90 -9.91 -21.28
CA THR A 15 -3.17 -11.22 -20.68
C THR A 15 -3.45 -11.13 -19.19
N ILE A 16 -4.16 -12.13 -18.63
CA ILE A 16 -4.45 -12.22 -17.18
C ILE A 16 -3.17 -12.16 -16.33
N LYS A 17 -2.06 -12.70 -16.83
CA LYS A 17 -0.75 -12.64 -16.14
C LYS A 17 -0.20 -11.23 -15.98
N GLU A 18 -0.66 -10.29 -16.81
CA GLU A 18 -0.28 -8.88 -16.78
C GLU A 18 -1.30 -8.02 -15.99
N ALA A 19 -2.26 -8.66 -15.30
CA ALA A 19 -3.20 -7.97 -14.42
C ALA A 19 -2.45 -7.15 -13.37
N ASN A 20 -2.92 -5.93 -13.15
CA ASN A 20 -2.25 -4.97 -12.28
C ASN A 20 -3.27 -4.01 -11.66
N PRO A 21 -3.17 -3.68 -10.36
CA PRO A 21 -4.09 -2.76 -9.68
C PRO A 21 -4.29 -1.41 -10.37
N ARG A 22 -3.34 -0.96 -11.21
CA ARG A 22 -3.47 0.27 -12.00
C ARG A 22 -4.62 0.23 -13.01
N TYR A 23 -5.06 -0.96 -13.41
CA TYR A 23 -6.11 -1.16 -14.40
C TYR A 23 -7.51 -1.34 -13.80
N LYS A 24 -7.68 -1.17 -12.49
CA LYS A 24 -8.96 -1.37 -11.80
C LYS A 24 -10.09 -0.47 -12.32
N ASP A 25 -9.76 0.74 -12.78
CA ASP A 25 -10.72 1.72 -13.29
C ASP A 25 -10.77 1.73 -14.84
N CYS A 26 -10.19 0.73 -15.49
CA CYS A 26 -10.26 0.60 -16.94
C CYS A 26 -11.62 0.04 -17.40
N PHE A 27 -11.93 0.24 -18.68
CA PHE A 27 -13.11 -0.32 -19.36
C PHE A 27 -12.71 -1.34 -20.44
N ASP A 28 -13.65 -2.19 -20.85
CA ASP A 28 -13.39 -3.21 -21.85
C ASP A 28 -12.80 -2.61 -23.13
N SER A 29 -11.82 -3.30 -23.68
CA SER A 29 -11.14 -2.91 -24.92
C SER A 29 -10.49 -1.51 -24.88
N GLN A 30 -10.30 -0.92 -23.69
CA GLN A 30 -9.57 0.33 -23.54
C GLN A 30 -8.13 0.20 -24.02
N VAL A 31 -7.68 1.13 -24.86
CA VAL A 31 -6.28 1.18 -25.30
C VAL A 31 -5.40 1.69 -24.16
N ILE A 32 -4.46 0.85 -23.73
CA ILE A 32 -3.54 1.14 -22.62
C ILE A 32 -2.11 1.42 -23.10
N GLY A 33 -1.83 1.23 -24.38
CA GLY A 33 -0.53 1.50 -24.95
C GLY A 33 -0.48 1.31 -26.47
N SER A 34 0.55 1.88 -27.08
CA SER A 34 0.83 1.73 -28.50
C SER A 34 2.30 1.39 -28.73
N ASN A 35 2.57 0.62 -29.78
CA ASN A 35 3.90 0.39 -30.31
C ASN A 35 3.88 0.59 -31.83
N PRO A 36 4.57 1.59 -32.38
CA PRO A 36 5.45 2.56 -31.69
C PRO A 36 4.69 3.50 -30.74
N LYS A 37 5.43 4.11 -29.81
CA LYS A 37 4.86 5.02 -28.80
C LYS A 37 4.30 6.27 -29.45
N GLN A 38 3.31 6.88 -28.82
CA GLN A 38 2.78 8.19 -29.22
C GLN A 38 3.90 9.22 -29.39
N GLY A 39 3.80 10.04 -30.44
CA GLY A 39 4.81 11.05 -30.78
C GLY A 39 6.00 10.52 -31.59
N THR A 40 6.08 9.21 -31.83
CA THR A 40 7.10 8.63 -32.72
C THR A 40 6.77 8.94 -34.17
N VAL A 41 7.74 9.47 -34.92
CA VAL A 41 7.61 9.66 -36.37
C VAL A 41 7.67 8.30 -37.06
N VAL A 42 6.65 8.00 -37.85
CA VAL A 42 6.52 6.74 -38.60
C VAL A 42 6.26 7.02 -40.07
N LYS A 43 6.65 6.08 -40.94
CA LYS A 43 6.37 6.17 -42.38
C LYS A 43 4.89 5.88 -42.63
N ILE A 44 4.31 6.54 -43.62
CA ILE A 44 2.97 6.21 -44.13
C ILE A 44 2.96 4.72 -44.55
N GLY A 45 1.87 4.02 -44.25
CA GLY A 45 1.72 2.58 -44.45
C GLY A 45 2.28 1.71 -43.33
N SER A 46 2.94 2.29 -42.32
CA SER A 46 3.43 1.55 -41.15
C SER A 46 2.28 1.04 -40.28
N THR A 47 2.50 -0.09 -39.61
CA THR A 47 1.55 -0.68 -38.67
C THR A 47 1.83 -0.24 -37.24
N VAL A 48 0.81 0.28 -36.56
CA VAL A 48 0.81 0.61 -35.13
C VAL A 48 0.09 -0.50 -34.38
N CYS A 49 0.79 -1.14 -33.44
CA CYS A 49 0.24 -2.15 -32.55
C CYS A 49 -0.38 -1.47 -31.32
N LEU A 50 -1.69 -1.53 -31.19
CA LEU A 50 -2.45 -1.07 -30.04
C LEU A 50 -2.60 -2.21 -29.04
N ARG A 51 -2.23 -1.96 -27.78
CA ARG A 51 -2.49 -2.90 -26.70
C ARG A 51 -3.76 -2.47 -25.99
N TYR A 52 -4.72 -3.39 -25.91
CA TYR A 52 -5.98 -3.16 -25.21
C TYR A 52 -6.14 -4.13 -24.05
N ILE A 53 -6.92 -3.70 -23.06
CA ILE A 53 -7.23 -4.49 -21.88
C ILE A 53 -8.60 -5.18 -22.04
N PRO A 54 -8.69 -6.51 -21.89
CA PRO A 54 -9.98 -7.20 -21.86
C PRO A 54 -10.59 -7.22 -20.45
N ASP A 55 -11.91 -7.37 -20.37
CA ASP A 55 -12.69 -7.46 -19.13
C ASP A 55 -12.12 -8.42 -18.08
N GLU A 56 -11.67 -9.60 -18.49
CA GLU A 56 -11.08 -10.60 -17.59
C GLU A 56 -9.87 -10.05 -16.80
N VAL A 57 -9.05 -9.21 -17.45
CA VAL A 57 -7.89 -8.58 -16.80
C VAL A 57 -8.32 -7.45 -15.88
N ILE A 58 -9.40 -6.74 -16.20
CA ILE A 58 -9.96 -5.68 -15.34
C ILE A 58 -10.48 -6.29 -14.05
N ILE A 59 -11.24 -7.38 -14.14
CA ILE A 59 -11.77 -8.11 -12.99
C ILE A 59 -10.64 -8.62 -12.08
N GLU A 60 -9.61 -9.24 -12.65
CA GLU A 60 -8.46 -9.69 -11.87
C GLU A 60 -7.68 -8.52 -11.27
N SER A 61 -7.53 -7.41 -12.01
CA SER A 61 -6.89 -6.20 -11.51
C SER A 61 -7.64 -5.58 -10.31
N GLN A 62 -8.97 -5.62 -10.33
CA GLN A 62 -9.80 -5.20 -9.21
C GLN A 62 -9.60 -6.10 -7.99
N LYS A 63 -9.58 -7.43 -8.18
CA LYS A 63 -9.31 -8.40 -7.09
C LYS A 63 -7.96 -8.14 -6.42
N ILE A 64 -6.89 -7.92 -7.19
CA ILE A 64 -5.56 -7.62 -6.66
C ILE A 64 -5.58 -6.30 -5.87
N PHE A 65 -6.30 -5.28 -6.36
CA PHE A 65 -6.45 -4.03 -5.64
C PHE A 65 -7.17 -4.21 -4.29
N ASP A 66 -8.27 -4.95 -4.26
CA ASP A 66 -9.06 -5.18 -3.05
C ASP A 66 -8.29 -6.00 -2.00
N GLU A 67 -7.52 -7.00 -2.45
CA GLU A 67 -6.61 -7.77 -1.59
C GLU A 67 -5.51 -6.88 -0.98
N LEU A 68 -4.92 -5.99 -1.79
CA LEU A 68 -3.91 -5.03 -1.31
C LEU A 68 -4.49 -4.08 -0.24
N GLN A 69 -5.72 -3.61 -0.41
CA GLN A 69 -6.40 -2.77 0.59
C GLN A 69 -6.68 -3.54 1.88
N ARG A 70 -7.11 -4.80 1.81
CA ARG A 70 -7.33 -5.65 2.98
C ARG A 70 -6.04 -5.86 3.77
N ASN A 71 -4.95 -6.24 3.10
CA ASN A 71 -3.65 -6.45 3.76
C ASN A 71 -3.08 -5.16 4.39
N LYS A 72 -3.31 -4.00 3.76
CA LYS A 72 -2.91 -2.70 4.33
C LYS A 72 -3.71 -2.33 5.58
N LYS A 73 -4.98 -2.74 5.67
CA LYS A 73 -5.81 -2.50 6.85
C LYS A 73 -5.38 -3.41 8.01
N GLU A 74 -5.15 -4.68 7.73
CA GLU A 74 -4.75 -5.67 8.73
C GLU A 74 -3.35 -5.39 9.32
N SER A 75 -2.39 -4.97 8.49
CA SER A 75 -1.04 -4.60 8.96
C SER A 75 -1.04 -3.35 9.87
N LYS A 76 -1.94 -2.39 9.63
CA LYS A 76 -2.11 -1.23 10.50
C LYS A 76 -2.70 -1.61 11.86
N GLU A 77 -3.60 -2.58 11.90
CA GLU A 77 -4.24 -3.07 13.12
C GLU A 77 -3.24 -3.83 14.00
N ARG A 78 -2.46 -4.74 13.41
CA ARG A 78 -1.38 -5.46 14.10
C ARG A 78 -0.31 -4.53 14.69
N THR A 79 0.01 -3.42 14.02
CA THR A 79 0.98 -2.45 14.53
C THR A 79 0.45 -1.71 15.77
N ARG A 80 -0.86 -1.40 15.79
CA ARG A 80 -1.50 -0.66 16.89
C ARG A 80 -1.65 -1.50 18.16
N GLU A 81 -1.95 -2.79 17.99
CA GLU A 81 -2.00 -3.74 19.10
C GLU A 81 -0.61 -3.97 19.73
N ASN A 82 0.42 -4.16 18.90
CA ASN A 82 1.79 -4.36 19.38
C ASN A 82 2.34 -3.13 20.15
N LEU A 83 2.07 -1.90 19.70
CA LEU A 83 2.43 -0.69 20.46
C LEU A 83 1.73 -0.64 21.82
N SER A 84 0.46 -1.03 21.89
CA SER A 84 -0.31 -1.01 23.14
C SER A 84 0.20 -2.04 24.16
N VAL A 85 0.65 -3.21 23.70
CA VAL A 85 1.21 -4.27 24.55
C VAL A 85 2.60 -3.89 25.06
N VAL A 86 3.46 -3.31 24.22
CA VAL A 86 4.78 -2.82 24.62
C VAL A 86 4.66 -1.65 25.62
N ALA A 87 3.78 -0.69 25.36
CA ALA A 87 3.55 0.44 26.27
C ALA A 87 3.01 0.02 27.65
N LYS A 88 2.20 -1.05 27.71
CA LYS A 88 1.71 -1.60 28.98
C LYS A 88 2.80 -2.35 29.76
N ARG A 89 3.70 -3.06 29.08
CA ARG A 89 4.82 -3.76 29.74
C ARG A 89 5.83 -2.79 30.37
N THR A 90 6.14 -1.67 29.72
CA THR A 90 7.10 -0.68 30.27
C THR A 90 6.57 0.01 31.54
N LYS A 91 5.25 0.19 31.69
CA LYS A 91 4.67 0.81 32.90
C LYS A 91 4.73 -0.10 34.14
N GLN A 92 4.72 -1.42 33.98
CA GLN A 92 4.82 -2.35 35.12
C GLN A 92 6.25 -2.52 35.65
N SER A 93 7.27 -2.28 34.83
CA SER A 93 8.68 -2.40 35.23
C SER A 93 9.13 -1.28 36.16
N VAL A 94 8.59 -0.06 35.99
CA VAL A 94 9.02 1.13 36.74
C VAL A 94 8.42 1.15 38.16
N THR A 95 7.25 0.56 38.40
CA THR A 95 6.59 0.60 39.72
C THR A 95 7.18 -0.36 40.75
N LYS A 96 7.94 -1.39 40.34
CA LYS A 96 8.54 -2.37 41.26
C LYS A 96 9.86 -1.90 41.90
N ILE A 97 10.49 -0.84 41.38
CA ILE A 97 11.79 -0.36 41.89
C ILE A 97 11.62 0.60 43.09
N PHE A 98 10.46 1.23 43.27
CA PHE A 98 10.25 2.25 44.31
C PHE A 98 9.92 1.73 45.72
N LYS A 99 9.90 0.40 45.95
CA LYS A 99 9.45 -0.16 47.24
C LYS A 99 10.55 -0.75 48.14
N ARG A 100 11.83 -0.63 47.77
CA ARG A 100 12.92 -1.33 48.49
C ARG A 100 13.87 -0.48 49.32
N ASN A 101 13.88 0.85 49.18
CA ASN A 101 14.86 1.69 49.88
C ASN A 101 14.19 2.78 50.72
N ASN A 102 13.79 2.43 51.96
CA ASN A 102 13.79 3.37 53.09
C ASN A 102 13.68 2.59 54.42
N LYS A 103 14.79 1.95 54.79
CA LYS A 103 15.27 1.74 56.16
C LYS A 103 16.67 2.36 56.10
N GLU A 104 17.00 3.44 56.81
CA GLU A 104 17.39 3.53 58.23
C GLU A 104 17.36 5.03 58.66
N LYS A 105 16.64 5.40 59.74
CA LYS A 105 17.13 5.71 61.11
C LYS A 105 18.20 6.82 61.21
N ILE A 106 17.84 8.04 61.69
CA ILE A 106 18.70 8.91 62.53
C ILE A 106 17.82 9.83 63.43
N ILE A 107 17.61 9.54 64.74
CA ILE A 107 18.06 10.20 66.02
C ILE A 107 17.53 11.63 66.34
N GLY A 108 16.89 11.78 67.53
CA GLY A 108 17.20 12.83 68.54
C GLY A 108 16.24 14.02 68.72
N GLU A 109 15.60 14.09 69.91
CA GLU A 109 15.36 15.25 70.83
C GLU A 109 14.99 16.64 70.23
N ASP A 110 13.99 17.40 70.67
CA ASP A 110 13.53 17.74 72.03
C ASP A 110 12.07 18.28 72.04
N MET A 111 11.36 18.02 73.13
CA MET A 111 10.14 18.72 73.60
C MET A 111 10.52 20.09 74.20
N PRO A 112 9.68 21.15 74.15
CA PRO A 112 8.73 21.35 75.26
C PRO A 112 7.40 22.11 74.96
N ASN A 113 6.42 21.75 75.80
CA ASN A 113 5.35 22.51 76.47
C ASN A 113 4.56 23.61 75.75
N GLU A 114 3.22 23.43 75.71
CA GLU A 114 2.27 24.12 76.60
C GLU A 114 1.01 23.28 76.82
#